data_AF-A0A831A5Z9-F1
#
_entry.id   AF-A0A831A5Z9-F1
#
_cell.length_a   1.000
_cell.length_b   1.000
_cell.length_c   1.000
_cell.angle_alpha   90.00
_cell.angle_beta   90.00
_cell.angle_gamma   90.00
#
_symmetry.space_group_name_H-M   'P 1'
#
loop_
_entity.id
_entity.type
_entity.pdbx_description
1 polymer ?
#
loop_
_entity_poly.entity_id
_entity_poly.type
_entity_poly.pdbx_seq_one_letter_code
_entity_poly.pdbx_strand_id
1 'polypeptide(L)' 'MLKQQDITCSANILYCCLNNTHWKSVEYLANLMRISVGRCQLMLTQLVMAGMAIEGADGEMNKRCL' A
#
# COMPACT_ATOMS: atom_id res chain seq x y z
N MET A 1 -13.47 13.70 -10.16
CA MET A 1 -13.36 13.32 -8.73
C MET A 1 -13.39 11.80 -8.67
N LEU A 2 -12.37 11.15 -8.11
CA LEU A 2 -12.39 9.71 -7.85
C LEU A 2 -13.49 9.40 -6.83
N LYS A 3 -14.35 8.40 -7.10
CA LYS A 3 -15.40 8.02 -6.15
C LYS A 3 -14.75 7.23 -5.00
N GLN A 4 -15.32 7.32 -3.80
CA GLN A 4 -14.83 6.60 -2.61
C GLN A 4 -14.62 5.09 -2.89
N GLN A 5 -15.51 4.47 -3.68
CA GLN A 5 -15.41 3.07 -4.09
C GLN A 5 -14.15 2.75 -4.92
N ASP A 6 -13.70 3.67 -5.78
CA ASP A 6 -12.50 3.47 -6.60
C ASP A 6 -11.24 3.45 -5.73
N ILE A 7 -11.25 4.25 -4.66
CA ILE A 7 -10.18 4.31 -3.65
C ILE A 7 -10.15 3.00 -2.86
N THR A 8 -11.30 2.51 -2.42
CA THR A 8 -11.40 1.23 -1.67
C THR A 8 -10.95 0.05 -2.52
N CYS A 9 -11.33 0.01 -3.81
CA CYS A 9 -10.93 -1.06 -4.72
C CYS A 9 -9.41 -1.07 -4.94
N SER A 10 -8.82 0.11 -5.18
CA SER A 10 -7.37 0.26 -5.38
C SER A 10 -6.57 -0.12 -4.13
N ALA A 11 -7.04 0.29 -2.95
CA ALA A 11 -6.42 -0.07 -1.68
C ALA A 11 -6.49 -1.57 -1.40
N ASN A 12 -7.60 -2.24 -1.76
CA ASN A 12 -7.74 -3.69 -1.60
C ASN A 12 -6.79 -4.46 -2.53
N ILE A 13 -6.65 -4.02 -3.79
CA ILE A 13 -5.67 -4.62 -4.71
C ILE A 13 -4.24 -4.42 -4.20
N LEU A 14 -3.90 -3.21 -3.75
CA LEU A 14 -2.60 -2.91 -3.17
C LEU A 14 -2.31 -3.78 -1.94
N TYR A 15 -3.30 -3.99 -1.07
CA TYR A 15 -3.21 -4.88 0.06
C TYR A 15 -2.95 -6.34 -0.35
N CYS A 16 -3.64 -6.84 -1.39
CA CYS A 16 -3.37 -8.16 -1.96
C CYS A 16 -1.96 -8.30 -2.56
N CYS A 17 -1.35 -7.19 -3.00
CA CYS A 17 0.04 -7.18 -3.44
C CYS A 17 1.04 -7.28 -2.29
N LEU A 18 0.67 -6.96 -1.05
CA LEU A 18 1.55 -7.09 0.11
C LEU A 18 1.72 -8.55 0.53
N ASN A 19 2.90 -8.87 1.05
CA ASN A 19 3.24 -10.19 1.57
C ASN A 19 3.48 -10.09 3.09
N ASN A 20 3.21 -11.16 3.84
CA ASN A 20 3.39 -11.20 5.29
C ASN A 20 4.82 -11.60 5.72
N THR A 21 5.59 -12.23 4.84
CA THR A 21 6.98 -12.66 5.08
C THR A 21 8.02 -11.78 4.39
N HIS A 22 7.64 -11.04 3.34
CA HIS A 22 8.54 -10.20 2.55
C HIS A 22 8.10 -8.75 2.52
N TRP A 23 9.06 -7.85 2.72
CA TRP A 23 8.89 -6.42 2.57
C TRP A 23 8.90 -6.01 1.09
N LYS A 24 8.09 -5.01 0.73
CA LYS A 24 8.05 -4.43 -0.61
C LYS A 24 8.20 -2.93 -0.55
N SER A 25 8.97 -2.36 -1.47
CA SER A 25 9.14 -0.90 -1.52
C SER A 25 7.91 -0.20 -2.08
N VAL A 26 7.66 1.03 -1.62
CA VAL A 26 6.60 1.89 -2.16
C VAL A 26 6.79 2.08 -3.67
N GLU A 27 8.03 2.29 -4.14
CA GLU A 27 8.32 2.46 -5.57
C GLU A 27 7.96 1.23 -6.40
N TYR A 28 8.30 0.03 -5.90
CA TYR A 28 7.94 -1.22 -6.57
C TYR A 28 6.42 -1.37 -6.68
N LEU A 29 5.70 -1.11 -5.58
CA LEU A 29 4.24 -1.22 -5.54
C LEU A 29 3.57 -0.17 -6.42
N ALA A 30 4.08 1.06 -6.45
CA ALA A 30 3.58 2.12 -7.30
C ALA A 30 3.72 1.76 -8.79
N ASN A 31 4.88 1.21 -9.17
CA ASN A 31 5.13 0.73 -10.52
C ASN A 31 4.22 -0.46 -10.89
N LEU A 32 4.05 -1.42 -9.98
CA LEU A 32 3.17 -2.58 -10.18
C LEU A 32 1.71 -2.15 -10.38
N MET A 33 1.25 -1.19 -9.59
CA MET A 33 -0.12 -0.66 -9.61
C MET A 33 -0.34 0.40 -10.70
N ARG A 34 0.72 0.84 -11.40
CA ARG A 34 0.70 1.95 -12.38
C ARG A 34 0.09 3.23 -11.80
N ILE A 35 0.46 3.58 -10.57
CA ILE A 35 0.06 4.82 -9.89
C ILE A 35 1.29 5.62 -9.48
N SER A 36 1.11 6.90 -9.13
CA SER A 36 2.21 7.68 -8.58
C SER A 36 2.67 7.15 -7.22
N VAL A 37 3.96 7.31 -6.91
CA VAL A 37 4.55 6.97 -5.62
C VAL A 37 3.78 7.60 -4.47
N GLY A 38 3.47 8.90 -4.55
CA GLY A 38 2.70 9.59 -3.51
C GLY A 38 1.29 9.03 -3.29
N ARG A 39 0.62 8.56 -4.36
CA ARG A 39 -0.69 7.91 -4.22
C ARG A 39 -0.57 6.53 -3.59
N CYS A 40 0.46 5.77 -3.96
CA CYS A 40 0.76 4.47 -3.36
C CYS A 40 1.07 4.63 -1.86
N GLN A 41 1.90 5.60 -1.51
CA GLN A 41 2.28 5.89 -0.13
C GLN A 41 1.05 6.27 0.70
N LEU A 42 0.19 7.15 0.20
CA LEU A 42 -1.05 7.53 0.90
C LEU A 42 -1.97 6.33 1.16
N MET A 43 -2.11 5.41 0.20
CA MET A 43 -2.88 4.18 0.39
C MET A 43 -2.22 3.26 1.42
N LEU A 44 -0.89 3.11 1.37
CA LEU A 44 -0.15 2.28 2.34
C LEU A 44 -0.26 2.84 3.75
N THR A 45 -0.11 4.14 3.94
CA THR A 45 -0.34 4.81 5.24
C THR A 45 -1.76 4.55 5.77
N GLN A 46 -2.78 4.59 4.90
CA GLN A 46 -4.15 4.25 5.31
C GLN A 46 -4.29 2.77 5.73
N LEU A 47 -3.63 1.85 5.03
CA LEU A 47 -3.61 0.42 5.41
C LEU A 47 -2.89 0.21 6.75
N VAL A 48 -1.80 0.94 7.01
CA VAL A 48 -1.05 0.90 8.27
C VAL A 48 -1.90 1.45 9.42
N MET A 49 -2.54 2.61 9.24
CA MET A 49 -3.45 3.18 10.24
C MET A 49 -4.64 2.26 10.54
N ALA A 50 -5.09 1.47 9.56
CA ALA A 50 -6.14 0.46 9.74
C ALA A 50 -5.63 -0.86 10.36
N GLY A 51 -4.34 -0.98 10.68
CA GLY A 51 -3.73 -2.19 11.22
C GLY A 51 -3.59 -3.34 10.21
N MET A 52 -3.77 -3.07 8.92
CA MET A 52 -3.71 -4.07 7.86
C MET A 52 -2.29 -4.27 7.29
N ALA A 53 -1.44 -3.25 7.40
CA ALA A 53 -0.05 -3.29 6.94
C ALA A 53 0.90 -2.78 8.02
N ILE A 54 2.19 -3.09 7.86
CA ILE A 54 3.27 -2.64 8.72
C ILE A 54 4.26 -1.88 7.84
N GLU A 55 4.66 -0.70 8.31
CA GLU A 55 5.67 0.15 7.70
C GLU A 55 7.06 -0.15 8.30
N GLY A 56 8.08 -0.17 7.45
CA GLY A 56 9.48 -0.33 7.83
C GLY A 56 10.04 0.93 8.48
N ALA A 57 11.23 0.81 9.08
CA ALA A 57 11.85 1.91 9.84
C ALA A 57 12.17 3.16 8.98
N ASP A 58 12.31 2.98 7.67
CA ASP A 58 12.60 4.04 6.68
C ASP A 58 11.33 4.65 6.04
N GLY A 59 10.14 4.11 6.31
CA GLY A 59 8.90 4.55 5.67
C GLY A 59 8.77 4.16 4.19
N GLU A 60 9.76 3.46 3.63
CA GLU A 60 9.80 3.10 2.22
C GLU A 60 9.39 1.64 1.98
N MET A 61 9.44 0.82 3.03
CA MET A 61 9.14 -0.60 2.95
C MET A 61 7.84 -0.93 3.66
N ASN A 62 7.00 -1.76 3.02
CA ASN A 62 5.71 -2.16 3.55
C ASN A 62 5.53 -3.68 3.47
N LYS A 63 4.91 -4.26 4.49
CA LYS A 63 4.48 -5.67 4.50
C LYS A 63 3.07 -5.79 5.04
N ARG A 64 2.42 -6.93 4.80
CA ARG A 64 1.10 -7.24 5.34
C ARG A 64 1.19 -7.54 6.83
N CYS A 65 0.22 -7.08 7.61
CA CYS A 65 0.05 -7.50 9.00
C CYS A 65 -0.38 -8.99 9.05
N LEU A 66 0.09 -9.73 10.06
CA LEU A 66 -0.20 -11.16 10.22
C LEU A 66 -1.63 -11.41 10.68
#